data_AF-A0A8H5XM50-F1
#
_entry.id   AF-A0A8H5XM50-F1
#
_cell.length_a   1.000
_cell.length_b   1.000
_cell.length_c   1.000
_cell.angle_alpha   90.00
_cell.angle_beta   90.00
_cell.angle_gamma   90.00
#
_symmetry.space_group_name_H-M   'P 1'
#
loop_
_entity.id
_entity.type
_entity.pdbx_description
1 polymer ?
#
loop_
_entity_poly.entity_id
_entity_poly.type
_entity_poly.pdbx_seq_one_letter_code
_entity_poly.pdbx_strand_id
1 'polypeptide(L)'
;MGVEVGLGGWVVTFMLRVRKASAYASGASGTGFWAGMALGRACLGFVTERFGERLCLTIYLLICIGLQLLFWLVPKFIVSAVAVAFLGFFLGPLFPGAVMVTAKLLPAKIHVSAIGFAMAIGGTGGTVFPFAIGAIANHKGVGVLQPIILALITVVAGVWLSFPRIKKKD
;
A
#
# COMPACT_ATOMS: atom_id res chain seq x y z
N MET A 1 2.59 4.17 -3.63
CA MET A 1 3.52 3.53 -4.59
C MET A 1 4.67 2.80 -3.93
N GLY A 2 5.52 3.46 -3.14
CA GLY A 2 6.66 2.78 -2.48
C GLY A 2 6.27 1.57 -1.62
N VAL A 3 5.23 1.68 -0.80
CA VAL A 3 4.68 0.56 -0.02
C VAL A 3 4.14 -0.56 -0.92
N GLU A 4 3.36 -0.20 -1.94
CA GLU A 4 2.70 -1.16 -2.85
C GLU A 4 3.73 -2.02 -3.58
N VAL A 5 4.73 -1.39 -4.19
CA VAL A 5 5.78 -2.08 -4.94
C VAL A 5 6.76 -2.77 -4.00
N GLY A 6 7.10 -2.15 -2.88
CA GLY A 6 7.99 -2.73 -1.87
C GLY A 6 7.43 -4.01 -1.28
N LEU A 7 6.16 -4.02 -0.89
CA LEU A 7 5.52 -5.23 -0.37
C LEU A 7 5.26 -6.25 -1.48
N GLY A 8 4.71 -5.82 -2.62
CA GLY A 8 4.37 -6.71 -3.73
C GLY A 8 5.57 -7.40 -4.36
N GLY A 9 6.71 -6.71 -4.46
CA GLY A 9 7.95 -7.27 -4.99
C GLY A 9 8.63 -8.27 -4.05
N TRP A 10 8.35 -8.18 -2.75
CA TRP A 10 9.08 -8.97 -1.75
C TRP A 10 8.23 -10.02 -1.02
N VAL A 11 6.91 -10.00 -1.18
CA VAL A 11 6.02 -10.90 -0.45
C VAL A 11 6.29 -12.37 -0.76
N VAL A 12 6.56 -12.72 -2.02
CA VAL A 12 6.92 -14.09 -2.44
C VAL A 12 8.20 -14.52 -1.74
N THR A 13 9.23 -13.67 -1.76
CA THR A 13 10.52 -13.93 -1.12
C THR A 13 10.38 -14.09 0.40
N PHE A 14 9.52 -13.29 1.04
CA PHE A 14 9.23 -13.41 2.46
C PHE A 14 8.53 -14.74 2.79
N MET A 15 7.54 -15.15 2.00
CA MET A 15 6.83 -16.41 2.22
C MET A 15 7.75 -17.62 2.02
N LEU A 16 8.63 -17.57 1.02
CA LEU A 16 9.63 -18.61 0.78
C LEU A 16 10.64 -18.72 1.92
N ARG A 17 11.29 -17.60 2.27
CA ARG A 17 12.46 -17.61 3.17
C ARG A 17 12.10 -17.56 4.65
N VAL A 18 11.04 -16.85 5.02
CA VAL A 18 10.65 -16.63 6.43
C VAL A 18 9.53 -17.57 6.84
N ARG A 19 8.52 -17.76 5.98
CA ARG A 19 7.39 -18.67 6.28
C ARG A 19 7.65 -20.12 5.82
N LYS A 20 8.81 -20.41 5.20
CA LYS A 20 9.22 -21.73 4.70
C LYS A 20 8.14 -22.38 3.81
N ALA A 21 7.40 -21.57 3.06
CA ALA A 21 6.35 -22.05 2.17
C ALA A 21 6.96 -22.62 0.88
N SER A 22 6.20 -23.45 0.16
CA SER A 22 6.62 -23.97 -1.14
C SER A 22 6.67 -22.85 -2.20
N ALA A 23 7.39 -23.11 -3.30
CA ALA A 23 7.45 -22.23 -4.47
C ALA A 23 6.05 -21.83 -4.97
N TYR A 24 5.18 -22.85 -5.14
CA TYR A 24 3.81 -22.66 -5.57
C TYR A 24 2.99 -21.82 -4.59
N ALA A 25 3.01 -22.17 -3.30
CA ALA A 25 2.21 -21.48 -2.28
C ALA A 25 2.64 -20.01 -2.10
N SER A 26 3.95 -19.75 -2.18
CA SER A 26 4.50 -18.39 -2.12
C SER A 26 4.12 -17.58 -3.34
N GLY A 27 4.21 -18.17 -4.54
CA GLY A 27 3.73 -17.54 -5.78
C GLY A 27 2.25 -17.18 -5.70
N ALA A 28 1.42 -18.11 -5.23
CA ALA A 28 -0.03 -17.90 -5.05
C ALA A 28 -0.33 -16.73 -4.11
N SER A 29 0.45 -16.54 -3.03
CA SER A 29 0.29 -15.37 -2.15
C SER A 29 0.63 -14.03 -2.82
N GLY A 30 1.65 -14.01 -3.68
CA GLY A 30 1.99 -12.84 -4.49
C GLY A 30 0.92 -12.52 -5.54
N THR A 31 0.38 -13.54 -6.20
CA THR A 31 -0.79 -13.38 -7.08
C THR A 31 -1.99 -12.85 -6.31
N GLY A 32 -2.25 -13.38 -5.11
CA GLY A 32 -3.32 -12.92 -4.23
C GLY A 32 -3.19 -11.44 -3.84
N PHE A 33 -1.96 -10.96 -3.60
CA PHE A 33 -1.69 -9.54 -3.37
C PHE A 33 -2.11 -8.67 -4.55
N TRP A 34 -1.62 -8.97 -5.76
CA TRP A 34 -1.89 -8.17 -6.95
C TRP A 34 -3.33 -8.29 -7.43
N ALA A 35 -3.92 -9.48 -7.35
CA ALA A 35 -5.33 -9.70 -7.64
C ALA A 35 -6.23 -8.95 -6.64
N GLY A 36 -5.90 -9.01 -5.35
CA GLY A 36 -6.54 -8.23 -4.31
C GLY A 36 -6.46 -6.74 -4.63
N MET A 37 -5.28 -6.22 -4.99
CA MET A 37 -5.08 -4.83 -5.37
C MET A 37 -5.92 -4.40 -6.58
N ALA A 38 -5.97 -5.23 -7.62
CA ALA A 38 -6.79 -4.98 -8.80
C ALA A 38 -8.28 -4.90 -8.44
N LEU A 39 -8.78 -5.88 -7.69
CA LEU A 39 -10.17 -5.92 -7.21
C LEU A 39 -10.49 -4.75 -6.29
N GLY A 40 -9.58 -4.41 -5.37
CA GLY A 40 -9.73 -3.29 -4.45
C GLY A 40 -9.83 -1.97 -5.19
N ARG A 41 -8.96 -1.76 -6.18
CA ARG A 41 -9.03 -0.57 -7.04
C ARG A 41 -10.34 -0.48 -7.82
N ALA A 42 -10.83 -1.61 -8.35
CA ALA A 42 -12.09 -1.64 -9.08
C ALA A 42 -13.30 -1.42 -8.16
N CYS A 43 -13.38 -2.09 -7.00
CA CYS A 43 -14.56 -2.07 -6.15
C CYS A 43 -14.57 -0.91 -5.16
N LEU A 44 -13.48 -0.70 -4.42
CA LEU A 44 -13.40 0.33 -3.38
C LEU A 44 -13.31 1.74 -3.94
N GLY A 45 -12.94 1.91 -5.21
CA GLY A 45 -13.00 3.21 -5.91
C GLY A 45 -14.41 3.81 -5.85
N PHE A 46 -15.44 3.01 -6.20
CA PHE A 46 -16.84 3.44 -6.14
C PHE A 46 -17.32 3.74 -4.71
N VAL A 47 -16.85 2.94 -3.73
CA VAL A 47 -17.16 3.17 -2.30
C VAL A 47 -16.57 4.49 -1.83
N THR A 48 -15.32 4.76 -2.22
CA THR A 48 -14.58 5.98 -1.86
C THR A 48 -15.27 7.23 -2.42
N GLU A 49 -15.76 7.16 -3.66
CA GLU A 49 -16.53 8.25 -4.28
C GLU A 49 -17.86 8.50 -3.56
N ARG A 50 -18.55 7.44 -3.12
CA ARG A 50 -19.87 7.54 -2.47
C ARG A 50 -19.81 8.07 -1.03
N PHE A 51 -18.85 7.61 -0.23
CA PHE A 51 -18.76 7.93 1.20
C PHE A 51 -17.75 9.04 1.53
N GLY A 52 -16.99 9.49 0.53
CA GLY A 52 -16.01 10.56 0.65
C GLY A 52 -14.59 10.04 0.83
N GLU A 53 -13.66 10.64 0.10
CA GLU A 53 -12.29 10.16 -0.03
C GLU A 53 -11.54 10.20 1.31
N ARG A 54 -11.73 11.27 2.08
CA ARG A 54 -11.01 11.45 3.35
C ARG A 54 -11.29 10.32 4.33
N LEU A 55 -12.57 9.99 4.52
CA LEU A 55 -12.99 8.98 5.49
C LEU A 55 -12.57 7.59 5.02
N CYS A 56 -12.90 7.22 3.79
CA CYS A 56 -12.61 5.90 3.23
C CYS A 56 -11.10 5.60 3.24
N LEU A 57 -10.28 6.52 2.73
CA LEU A 57 -8.83 6.29 2.66
C LEU A 57 -8.19 6.22 4.05
N THR A 58 -8.72 6.98 5.03
CA THR A 58 -8.26 6.86 6.43
C THR A 58 -8.59 5.48 7.00
N ILE A 59 -9.82 4.99 6.78
CA ILE A 59 -10.22 3.64 7.24
C ILE A 59 -9.36 2.57 6.58
N TYR A 60 -9.12 2.67 5.26
CA TYR A 60 -8.29 1.70 4.54
C TYR A 60 -6.86 1.69 5.07
N LEU A 61 -6.27 2.85 5.36
CA LEU A 61 -4.94 2.95 5.96
C LEU A 61 -4.88 2.30 7.35
N LEU A 62 -5.88 2.52 8.21
CA LEU A 62 -5.95 1.88 9.53
C LEU A 62 -6.08 0.35 9.41
N ILE A 63 -6.91 -0.13 8.47
CA ILE A 63 -7.03 -1.57 8.18
C ILE A 63 -5.69 -2.12 7.67
N CYS A 64 -5.00 -1.42 6.77
CA CYS A 64 -3.68 -1.82 6.28
C CYS A 64 -2.65 -1.94 7.41
N ILE A 65 -2.65 -1.01 8.38
CA ILE A 65 -1.78 -1.09 9.57
C ILE A 65 -2.11 -2.35 10.38
N GLY A 66 -3.39 -2.62 10.64
CA GLY A 66 -3.82 -3.81 11.37
C GLY A 66 -3.47 -5.12 10.66
N LEU A 67 -3.68 -5.18 9.34
CA LEU A 67 -3.33 -6.34 8.51
C LEU A 67 -1.81 -6.54 8.42
N GLN A 68 -1.03 -5.46 8.36
CA GLN A 68 0.43 -5.54 8.37
C GLN A 68 0.95 -6.04 9.73
N LEU A 69 0.36 -5.58 10.83
CA LEU A 69 0.67 -6.11 12.17
C LEU A 69 0.30 -7.59 12.30
N LEU A 70 -0.87 -8.00 11.78
CA LEU A 70 -1.28 -9.40 11.74
C LEU A 70 -0.29 -10.24 10.92
N PHE A 71 0.12 -9.75 9.75
CA PHE A 71 1.09 -10.41 8.89
C PHE A 71 2.46 -10.53 9.57
N TRP A 72 2.86 -9.55 10.37
CA TRP A 72 4.11 -9.57 11.12
C TRP A 72 4.08 -10.55 12.29
N LEU A 73 3.09 -10.40 13.18
CA LEU A 73 3.03 -11.06 14.47
C LEU A 73 2.59 -12.52 14.39
N VAL A 74 1.83 -12.91 13.35
CA VAL A 74 1.32 -14.27 13.23
C VAL A 74 2.17 -15.09 12.25
N PRO A 75 2.99 -16.04 12.73
CA PRO A 75 3.87 -16.85 11.89
C PRO A 75 3.14 -18.03 11.22
N LYS A 76 1.88 -17.86 10.80
CA LYS A 76 1.10 -18.89 10.08
C LYS A 76 0.96 -18.51 8.61
N PHE A 77 1.27 -19.44 7.71
CA PHE A 77 1.23 -19.21 6.26
C PHE A 77 -0.15 -18.79 5.77
N ILE A 78 -1.21 -19.52 6.16
CA ILE A 78 -2.58 -19.24 5.70
C ILE A 78 -3.01 -17.83 6.12
N VAL A 79 -2.78 -17.47 7.39
CA VAL A 79 -3.09 -16.13 7.91
C VAL A 79 -2.30 -15.07 7.14
N SER A 80 -1.02 -15.33 6.89
CA SER A 80 -0.15 -14.43 6.13
C SER A 80 -0.62 -14.23 4.69
N ALA A 81 -1.01 -15.30 3.98
CA ALA A 81 -1.47 -15.24 2.61
C ALA A 81 -2.79 -14.47 2.49
N VAL A 82 -3.73 -14.72 3.41
CA VAL A 82 -5.01 -14.00 3.47
C VAL A 82 -4.77 -12.52 3.82
N ALA A 83 -3.96 -12.24 4.85
CA ALA A 83 -3.65 -10.87 5.25
C ALA A 83 -3.04 -10.07 4.11
N VAL A 84 -2.09 -10.65 3.38
CA VAL A 84 -1.45 -10.03 2.21
C VAL A 84 -2.46 -9.74 1.09
N ALA A 85 -3.36 -10.67 0.78
CA ALA A 85 -4.38 -10.47 -0.26
C ALA A 85 -5.31 -9.29 0.10
N PHE A 86 -5.79 -9.23 1.34
CA PHE A 86 -6.60 -8.11 1.83
C PHE A 86 -5.81 -6.80 1.90
N LEU A 87 -4.53 -6.87 2.27
CA LEU A 87 -3.68 -5.70 2.32
C LEU A 87 -3.49 -5.13 0.90
N GLY A 88 -3.32 -5.98 -0.12
CA GLY A 88 -3.40 -5.57 -1.52
C GLY A 88 -4.73 -4.87 -1.85
N PHE A 89 -5.86 -5.48 -1.47
CA PHE A 89 -7.20 -4.94 -1.68
C PHE A 89 -7.41 -3.52 -1.11
N PHE A 90 -7.00 -3.27 0.13
CA PHE A 90 -7.13 -1.95 0.74
C PHE A 90 -6.08 -0.94 0.28
N LEU A 91 -4.89 -1.39 -0.17
CA LEU A 91 -3.89 -0.51 -0.77
C LEU A 91 -4.31 -0.02 -2.17
N GLY A 92 -5.01 -0.85 -2.95
CA GLY A 92 -5.38 -0.58 -4.35
C GLY A 92 -5.98 0.80 -4.66
N PRO A 93 -6.98 1.30 -3.90
CA PRO A 93 -7.58 2.62 -4.12
C PRO A 93 -6.76 3.79 -3.55
N LEU A 94 -5.72 3.55 -2.73
CA LEU A 94 -5.03 4.63 -2.01
C LEU A 94 -4.35 5.62 -2.93
N PHE A 95 -3.59 5.13 -3.91
CA PHE A 95 -2.90 6.01 -4.85
C PHE A 95 -3.86 6.82 -5.73
N PRO A 96 -4.81 6.22 -6.48
CA PRO A 96 -5.75 7.01 -7.27
C PRO A 96 -6.63 7.92 -6.41
N GLY A 97 -7.01 7.48 -5.21
CA GLY A 97 -7.77 8.30 -4.26
C GLY A 97 -7.00 9.53 -3.78
N ALA A 98 -5.71 9.38 -3.46
CA ALA A 98 -4.85 10.51 -3.07
C ALA A 98 -4.63 11.50 -4.23
N VAL A 99 -4.45 11.00 -5.47
CA VAL A 99 -4.37 11.84 -6.66
C VAL A 99 -5.67 12.60 -6.88
N MET A 100 -6.82 11.95 -6.71
CA MET A 100 -8.14 12.58 -6.85
C MET A 100 -8.35 13.71 -5.84
N VAL A 101 -8.02 13.48 -4.57
CA VAL A 101 -8.10 14.52 -3.52
C VAL A 101 -7.17 15.68 -3.81
N THR A 102 -5.95 15.40 -4.28
CA THR A 102 -4.98 16.43 -4.66
C THR A 102 -5.50 17.26 -5.84
N ALA A 103 -6.08 16.62 -6.86
CA ALA A 103 -6.70 17.31 -7.99
C ALA A 103 -7.87 18.21 -7.55
N LYS A 104 -8.69 17.76 -6.59
CA LYS A 104 -9.80 18.57 -6.04
C LYS A 104 -9.32 19.78 -5.22
N LEU A 105 -8.16 19.69 -4.57
CA LEU A 105 -7.59 20.77 -3.75
C LEU A 105 -6.86 21.84 -4.57
N LEU A 106 -6.34 21.48 -5.74
CA LEU A 106 -5.52 22.36 -6.56
C LEU A 106 -6.35 23.14 -7.59
N PRO A 107 -5.92 24.35 -8.00
CA PRO A 107 -6.51 25.07 -9.13
C PRO A 107 -6.27 24.35 -10.47
N ALA A 108 -7.26 24.40 -11.37
CA ALA A 108 -7.23 23.73 -12.69
C ALA A 108 -5.95 23.99 -13.51
N LYS A 109 -5.43 25.22 -13.44
CA LYS A 109 -4.21 25.66 -14.14
C LYS A 109 -2.93 24.88 -13.78
N ILE A 110 -2.86 24.28 -12.59
CA ILE A 110 -1.67 23.51 -12.14
C ILE A 110 -1.94 22.01 -12.01
N HIS A 111 -3.14 21.53 -12.36
CA HIS A 111 -3.51 20.12 -12.22
C HIS A 111 -2.52 19.18 -12.89
N VAL A 112 -2.19 19.43 -14.16
CA VAL A 112 -1.30 18.56 -14.94
C VAL A 112 0.10 18.51 -14.32
N SER A 113 0.67 19.65 -13.96
CA SER A 113 2.01 19.73 -13.38
C SER A 113 2.08 19.08 -12.00
N ALA A 114 1.10 19.36 -11.13
CA ALA A 114 1.08 18.82 -9.77
C ALA A 114 0.80 17.31 -9.74
N ILE A 115 -0.12 16.81 -10.57
CA ILE A 115 -0.36 15.37 -10.71
C ILE A 115 0.87 14.70 -11.31
N GLY A 116 1.50 15.28 -12.33
CA GLY A 116 2.75 14.79 -12.91
C GLY A 116 3.87 14.71 -11.86
N PHE A 117 4.02 15.72 -11.01
CA PHE A 117 4.98 15.73 -9.92
C PHE A 117 4.67 14.67 -8.85
N ALA A 118 3.40 14.50 -8.47
CA ALA A 118 2.97 13.45 -7.54
C ALA A 118 3.23 12.05 -8.10
N MET A 119 3.00 11.84 -9.41
CA MET A 119 3.32 10.62 -10.12
C MET A 119 4.84 10.35 -10.14
N ALA A 120 5.66 11.38 -10.39
CA ALA A 120 7.11 11.27 -10.38
C ALA A 120 7.63 10.86 -8.99
N ILE A 121 7.23 11.56 -7.92
CA ILE A 121 7.59 11.19 -6.54
C ILE A 121 7.09 9.79 -6.20
N GLY A 122 5.85 9.47 -6.58
CA GLY A 122 5.27 8.14 -6.38
C GLY A 122 6.11 7.06 -7.05
N GLY A 123 6.48 7.26 -8.31
CA GLY A 123 7.33 6.37 -9.09
C GLY A 123 8.73 6.21 -8.46
N THR A 124 9.37 7.31 -8.07
CA THR A 124 10.66 7.28 -7.36
C THR A 124 10.56 6.49 -6.05
N GLY A 125 9.51 6.68 -5.26
CA GLY A 125 9.29 5.85 -4.07
C GLY A 125 9.13 4.36 -4.44
N GLY A 126 8.44 4.08 -5.55
CA GLY A 126 8.28 2.73 -6.11
C GLY A 126 9.59 2.06 -6.52
N THR A 127 10.69 2.79 -6.74
CA THR A 127 12.00 2.21 -7.08
C THR A 127 12.97 2.21 -5.90
N VAL A 128 13.03 3.32 -5.15
CA VAL A 128 13.96 3.50 -4.04
C VAL A 128 13.65 2.54 -2.88
N PHE A 129 12.39 2.39 -2.50
CA PHE A 129 12.04 1.57 -1.34
C PHE A 129 12.27 0.06 -1.57
N PRO A 130 11.86 -0.55 -2.71
CA PRO A 130 12.19 -1.95 -2.97
C PRO A 130 13.70 -2.22 -3.02
N PHE A 131 14.48 -1.29 -3.56
CA PHE A 131 15.93 -1.40 -3.59
C PHE A 131 16.52 -1.34 -2.17
N ALA A 132 16.13 -0.35 -1.37
CA ALA A 132 16.59 -0.22 0.01
C ALA A 132 16.20 -1.46 0.86
N ILE A 133 14.98 -1.95 0.70
CA ILE A 133 14.51 -3.19 1.32
C ILE A 133 15.42 -4.36 0.94
N GLY A 134 15.79 -4.48 -0.34
CA GLY A 134 16.67 -5.55 -0.82
C GLY A 134 18.08 -5.48 -0.28
N ALA A 135 18.68 -4.29 -0.27
CA ALA A 135 19.99 -4.08 0.32
C ALA A 135 20.00 -4.50 1.81
N ILE A 136 19.00 -4.06 2.58
CA ILE A 136 18.88 -4.40 4.00
C ILE A 136 18.62 -5.90 4.20
N ALA A 137 17.74 -6.49 3.38
CA ALA A 137 17.39 -7.91 3.46
C ALA A 137 18.60 -8.82 3.17
N ASN A 138 19.56 -8.38 2.36
CA ASN A 138 20.78 -9.13 2.08
C ASN A 138 21.70 -9.25 3.31
N HIS A 139 21.75 -8.22 4.16
CA HIS A 139 22.62 -8.20 5.35
C HIS A 139 21.93 -8.69 6.62
N LYS A 140 20.64 -8.37 6.81
CA LYS A 140 19.89 -8.62 8.06
C LYS A 140 18.79 -9.68 7.91
N GLY A 141 18.67 -10.29 6.73
CA GLY A 141 17.64 -11.29 6.41
C GLY A 141 16.29 -10.67 6.04
N VAL A 142 15.39 -11.47 5.49
CA VAL A 142 14.11 -10.98 4.92
C VAL A 142 13.08 -10.59 6.00
N GLY A 143 13.37 -10.86 7.27
CA GLY A 143 12.50 -10.49 8.40
C GLY A 143 12.32 -8.97 8.58
N VAL A 144 13.30 -8.16 8.16
CA VAL A 144 13.26 -6.69 8.31
C VAL A 144 12.25 -5.99 7.40
N LEU A 145 11.68 -6.70 6.41
CA LEU A 145 10.64 -6.14 5.56
C LEU A 145 9.42 -5.69 6.35
N GLN A 146 9.00 -6.51 7.32
CA GLN A 146 7.80 -6.27 8.10
C GLN A 146 7.81 -4.90 8.80
N PRO A 147 8.85 -4.54 9.60
CA PRO A 147 8.92 -3.23 10.25
C PRO A 147 9.13 -2.08 9.25
N ILE A 148 9.86 -2.30 8.14
CA ILE A 148 10.05 -1.25 7.12
C ILE A 148 8.72 -0.90 6.45
N ILE A 149 7.96 -1.91 6.01
CA ILE A 149 6.67 -1.70 5.36
C ILE A 149 5.67 -1.08 6.34
N LEU A 150 5.64 -1.53 7.60
CA LEU A 150 4.80 -0.93 8.63
C LEU A 150 5.13 0.55 8.84
N ALA A 151 6.41 0.89 8.98
CA ALA A 151 6.85 2.28 9.13
C ALA A 151 6.43 3.14 7.94
N LEU A 152 6.58 2.63 6.71
CA LEU A 152 6.15 3.35 5.51
C LEU A 152 4.63 3.56 5.46
N ILE A 153 3.82 2.55 5.83
CA ILE A 153 2.36 2.70 5.90
C ILE A 153 2.00 3.75 6.96
N THR A 154 2.66 3.74 8.12
CA THR A 154 2.42 4.73 9.19
C THR A 154 2.79 6.14 8.75
N VAL A 155 3.91 6.32 8.03
CA VAL A 155 4.30 7.63 7.47
C VAL A 155 3.26 8.09 6.45
N VAL A 156 2.81 7.22 5.54
CA VAL A 156 1.74 7.55 4.58
C VAL A 156 0.46 7.94 5.30
N ALA A 157 0.09 7.23 6.38
CA ALA A 157 -1.08 7.57 7.19
C ALA A 157 -0.92 8.91 7.91
N GLY A 158 0.26 9.20 8.47
CA GLY A 158 0.55 10.49 9.10
C GLY A 158 0.44 11.64 8.10
N VAL A 159 1.09 11.51 6.95
CA VAL A 159 1.01 12.50 5.86
C VAL A 159 -0.43 12.68 5.41
N TRP A 160 -1.19 11.60 5.22
CA TRP A 160 -2.60 11.66 4.84
C TRP A 160 -3.46 12.43 5.84
N LEU A 161 -3.26 12.20 7.14
CA LEU A 161 -4.02 12.88 8.19
C LEU A 161 -3.68 14.39 8.26
N SER A 162 -2.46 14.77 7.87
CA SER A 162 -2.03 16.18 7.77
C SER A 162 -2.68 16.93 6.60
N PHE A 163 -3.28 16.26 5.60
CA PHE A 163 -3.94 16.95 4.50
C PHE A 163 -5.13 17.79 5.02
N PRO A 164 -5.31 19.02 4.52
CA PRO A 164 -6.40 19.90 4.94
C PRO A 164 -7.78 19.30 4.60
N ARG A 165 -8.79 19.59 5.42
CA ARG A 165 -10.16 19.13 5.19
C ARG A 165 -10.73 19.89 4.00
N ILE A 166 -11.13 19.17 2.94
CA ILE A 166 -11.96 19.75 1.89
C ILE A 166 -13.29 20.11 2.54
N LYS A 167 -13.52 21.40 2.84
CA LYS A 167 -14.85 21.89 3.22
C LYS A 167 -15.76 21.69 2.01
N LYS A 168 -16.90 21.02 2.20
CA LYS A 168 -17.99 21.08 1.21
C LYS A 168 -18.31 22.56 0.99
N LYS A 169 -18.34 22.97 -0.27
CA LYS A 169 -18.89 24.26 -0.65
C LYS A 169 -20.40 24.09 -0.47
N ASP A 170 -20.95 24.74 0.55
CA ASP A 170 -22.41 24.84 0.76
C ASP A 170 -23.07 25.51 -0.46
#